data_AF-A0A1Y0IC56-F1
#
_entry.id   AF-A0A1Y0IC56-F1
#
_cell.length_a   1.000
_cell.length_b   1.000
_cell.length_c   1.000
_cell.angle_alpha   90.00
_cell.angle_beta   90.00
_cell.angle_gamma   90.00
#
_symmetry.space_group_name_H-M   'P 1'
#
loop_
_entity.id
_entity.type
_entity.pdbx_description
1 polymer ?
#
loop_
_entity_poly.entity_id
_entity_poly.type
_entity_poly.pdbx_seq_one_letter_code
_entity_poly.pdbx_strand_id
1 'polypeptide(L)'
;MKKLKHEAELLKEALRVGAIYVEKRGVATFENTDSANAKAEYIYRLLVHDKQIQPLAKDQENVPNMKHKLALWVARLLPANHPLLKD
;
A
#
# COMPACT_ATOMS: atom_id res chain seq x y z
N MET A 1 5.48 7.77 13.42
CA MET A 1 4.49 7.05 12.57
C MET A 1 3.11 7.53 12.97
N LYS A 2 2.27 7.98 12.03
CA LYS A 2 0.91 8.40 12.35
C LYS A 2 0.14 7.13 12.70
N LYS A 3 -0.36 6.99 13.93
CA LYS A 3 -1.12 5.78 14.31
C LYS A 3 -2.39 5.71 13.46
N LEU A 4 -2.53 4.63 12.70
CA LEU A 4 -3.76 4.29 11.98
C LEU A 4 -4.47 3.22 12.82
N LYS A 5 -5.71 3.48 13.26
CA LYS A 5 -6.46 2.50 14.08
C LYS A 5 -6.80 1.25 13.26
N HIS A 6 -7.21 1.45 12.03
CA HIS A 6 -7.61 0.40 11.09
C HIS A 6 -6.48 -0.01 10.13
N GLU A 7 -5.23 -0.06 10.63
CA GLU A 7 -4.06 -0.27 9.77
C GLU A 7 -4.09 -1.60 9.00
N ALA A 8 -4.56 -2.68 9.64
CA ALA A 8 -4.68 -3.98 8.98
C ALA A 8 -5.70 -3.97 7.83
N GLU A 9 -6.83 -3.28 8.02
CA GLU A 9 -7.89 -3.16 7.03
C GLU A 9 -7.48 -2.22 5.89
N LEU A 10 -6.83 -1.11 6.23
CA LEU A 10 -6.21 -0.20 5.25
C LEU A 10 -5.14 -0.92 4.45
N LEU A 11 -4.31 -1.77 5.06
CA LEU A 11 -3.32 -2.55 4.33
C LEU A 11 -3.98 -3.53 3.36
N LYS A 12 -5.04 -4.24 3.80
CA LYS A 12 -5.78 -5.16 2.93
C LYS A 12 -6.37 -4.42 1.73
N GLU A 13 -6.94 -3.24 1.96
CA GLU A 13 -7.47 -2.40 0.90
C GLU A 13 -6.36 -1.84 0.00
N ALA A 14 -5.21 -1.47 0.55
CA ALA A 14 -4.06 -1.02 -0.23
C ALA A 14 -3.50 -2.13 -1.14
N LEU A 15 -3.48 -3.39 -0.67
CA LEU A 15 -3.11 -4.53 -1.51
C LEU A 15 -4.11 -4.76 -2.64
N ARG A 16 -5.41 -4.62 -2.37
CA ARG A 16 -6.47 -4.74 -3.38
C ARG A 16 -6.37 -3.64 -4.44
N VAL A 17 -6.28 -2.38 -4.01
CA VAL A 17 -6.15 -1.23 -4.92
C VAL A 17 -4.82 -1.26 -5.66
N GLY A 18 -3.74 -1.65 -4.98
CA GLY A 18 -2.42 -1.82 -5.58
C GLY A 18 -2.36 -2.93 -6.62
N ALA A 19 -3.03 -4.06 -6.40
CA ALA A 19 -3.15 -5.11 -7.41
C ALA A 19 -3.83 -4.61 -8.69
N ILE A 20 -4.97 -3.92 -8.54
CA ILE A 20 -5.68 -3.29 -9.66
C ILE A 20 -4.78 -2.27 -10.37
N TYR A 21 -3.99 -1.49 -9.63
CA TYR A 21 -3.05 -0.52 -10.20
C TYR A 21 -1.96 -1.19 -11.04
N VAL A 22 -1.37 -2.27 -10.52
CA VAL A 22 -0.35 -3.08 -11.19
C VAL A 22 -0.89 -3.71 -12.48
N GLU A 23 -2.09 -4.29 -12.44
CA GLU A 23 -2.76 -4.86 -13.61
C GLU A 23 -3.09 -3.79 -14.65
N LYS A 24 -3.61 -2.62 -14.23
CA LYS A 24 -3.88 -1.48 -15.13
C LYS A 24 -2.62 -0.94 -15.80
N ARG A 25 -1.47 -1.03 -15.13
CA ARG A 25 -0.17 -0.68 -15.70
C ARG A 25 0.34 -1.73 -16.68
N GLY A 26 -0.21 -2.95 -16.67
CA GLY A 26 0.23 -4.05 -17.54
C GLY A 26 1.63 -4.57 -17.20
N VAL A 27 2.12 -4.33 -15.97
CA VAL A 27 3.50 -4.65 -15.57
C VAL A 27 3.63 -5.94 -14.79
N ALA A 28 2.56 -6.39 -14.13
CA ALA A 28 2.49 -7.67 -13.43
C ALA A 28 1.03 -8.06 -13.16
N THR A 29 0.83 -9.28 -12.67
CA THR A 29 -0.43 -9.80 -12.17
C THR A 29 -0.13 -10.60 -10.92
N PHE A 30 -0.94 -10.45 -9.87
CA PHE A 30 -0.73 -11.16 -8.61
C PHE A 30 -1.65 -12.36 -8.52
N GLU A 31 -1.10 -13.51 -8.15
CA GLU A 31 -1.89 -14.71 -7.90
C GLU A 31 -2.32 -14.78 -6.43
N ASN A 32 -3.37 -15.56 -6.12
CA ASN A 32 -3.83 -15.72 -4.74
C ASN A 32 -2.81 -16.42 -3.84
N THR A 33 -1.87 -17.17 -4.43
CA THR A 33 -0.78 -17.91 -3.78
C THR A 33 0.40 -17.02 -3.40
N ASP A 34 0.55 -15.85 -4.03
CA ASP A 34 1.65 -14.93 -3.76
C ASP A 34 1.60 -14.41 -2.32
N SER A 35 2.75 -14.35 -1.68
CA SER A 35 2.85 -13.86 -0.30
C SER A 35 2.41 -12.40 -0.22
N ALA A 36 1.66 -12.06 0.85
CA ALA A 36 1.21 -10.69 1.09
C ALA A 36 2.39 -9.70 1.24
N ASN A 37 3.55 -10.17 1.71
CA ASN A 37 4.76 -9.35 1.82
C ASN A 37 5.32 -9.02 0.43
N ALA A 38 5.47 -10.01 -0.44
CA ALA A 38 5.96 -9.80 -1.81
C ALA A 38 5.05 -8.85 -2.59
N LYS A 39 3.73 -9.01 -2.47
CA LYS A 39 2.75 -8.07 -3.06
C LYS A 39 2.96 -6.65 -2.54
N ALA A 40 3.07 -6.48 -1.23
CA ALA A 40 3.28 -5.17 -0.62
C ALA A 40 4.58 -4.52 -1.10
N GLU A 41 5.68 -5.26 -1.15
CA GLU A 41 6.97 -4.76 -1.63
C GLU A 41 6.91 -4.32 -3.09
N TYR A 42 6.31 -5.14 -3.95
CA TYR A 42 6.18 -4.83 -5.37
C TYR A 42 5.32 -3.58 -5.59
N ILE A 43 4.13 -3.52 -4.97
CA ILE A 43 3.23 -2.37 -5.05
C ILE A 43 3.94 -1.12 -4.55
N TYR A 44 4.62 -1.18 -3.40
CA TYR A 44 5.37 -0.06 -2.86
C TYR A 44 6.44 0.44 -3.84
N ARG A 45 7.27 -0.46 -4.40
CA ARG A 45 8.32 -0.10 -5.35
C ARG A 45 7.73 0.53 -6.61
N LEU A 46 6.63 -0.01 -7.13
CA LEU A 46 5.96 0.55 -8.31
C LEU A 46 5.38 1.95 -8.02
N LEU A 47 4.71 2.14 -6.88
CA LEU A 47 4.16 3.44 -6.51
C LEU A 47 5.25 4.50 -6.27
N VAL A 48 6.41 4.10 -5.74
CA VAL A 48 7.59 4.98 -5.62
C VAL A 48 8.13 5.34 -7.00
N HIS A 49 8.29 4.34 -7.88
CA HIS A 49 8.74 4.54 -9.25
C HIS A 49 7.84 5.52 -10.01
N ASP A 50 6.52 5.36 -9.86
CA ASP A 50 5.50 6.20 -10.48
C ASP A 50 5.23 7.50 -9.70
N LYS A 51 6.05 7.79 -8.68
CA LYS A 51 6.01 9.00 -7.85
C LYS A 51 4.67 9.24 -7.15
N GLN A 52 3.87 8.20 -6.97
CA GLN A 52 2.60 8.23 -6.23
C GLN A 52 2.83 8.33 -4.72
N ILE A 53 3.91 7.73 -4.24
CA ILE A 53 4.33 7.79 -2.82
C ILE A 53 5.80 8.18 -2.71
N GLN A 54 6.13 8.87 -1.62
CA GLN A 54 7.51 9.20 -1.30
C GLN A 54 8.27 7.97 -0.80
N PRO A 55 9.48 7.69 -1.32
CA PRO A 55 10.30 6.59 -0.84
C PRO A 55 10.61 6.74 0.64
N LEU A 56 10.78 5.60 1.29
CA LEU A 56 11.38 5.48 2.61
C LEU A 56 12.88 5.76 2.50
N ALA A 57 13.47 6.20 3.61
CA ALA A 57 14.92 6.25 3.71
C ALA A 57 15.51 4.84 3.61
N LYS A 58 16.74 4.71 3.12
CA LYS A 58 17.36 3.39 2.82
C LYS A 58 17.44 2.48 4.04
N ASP A 59 17.66 3.05 5.21
CA ASP A 59 17.70 2.39 6.52
C ASP A 59 16.31 1.97 7.03
N GLN A 60 15.25 2.54 6.45
CA GLN A 60 13.85 2.29 6.81
C GLN A 60 13.10 1.48 5.76
N GLU A 61 13.75 1.04 4.69
CA GLU A 61 13.18 0.20 3.64
C GLU A 61 13.00 -1.24 4.12
N ASN A 62 12.00 -1.44 5.00
CA ASN A 62 11.60 -2.75 5.51
C ASN A 62 10.10 -2.98 5.31
N VAL A 63 9.70 -4.25 5.33
CA VAL A 63 8.32 -4.67 5.06
C VAL A 63 7.29 -3.95 5.96
N PRO A 64 7.49 -3.82 7.29
CA PRO A 64 6.55 -3.08 8.14
C PRO A 64 6.36 -1.62 7.70
N ASN A 65 7.44 -0.90 7.38
CA ASN A 65 7.37 0.50 6.97
C ASN A 65 6.74 0.65 5.58
N MET A 66 6.99 -0.28 4.66
CA MET A 66 6.33 -0.30 3.35
C MET A 66 4.83 -0.49 3.49
N LYS A 67 4.40 -1.46 4.32
CA LYS A 67 2.99 -1.68 4.62
C LYS A 67 2.33 -0.45 5.21
N HIS A 68 3.01 0.24 6.12
CA HIS A 68 2.53 1.50 6.69
C HIS A 68 2.35 2.60 5.61
N LYS A 69 3.32 2.74 4.69
CA LYS A 69 3.22 3.68 3.56
C LYS A 69 2.06 3.35 2.64
N LEU A 70 1.81 2.08 2.36
CA LEU A 70 0.67 1.62 1.56
C LEU A 70 -0.67 1.93 2.25
N ALA A 71 -0.77 1.67 3.55
CA ALA A 71 -1.95 2.02 4.33
C ALA A 71 -2.22 3.54 4.33
N LEU A 72 -1.17 4.36 4.45
CA LEU A 72 -1.28 5.82 4.32
C LEU A 72 -1.68 6.26 2.91
N TRP A 73 -1.16 5.60 1.88
CA TRP A 73 -1.50 5.91 0.49
C TRP A 73 -2.97 5.66 0.22
N VAL A 74 -3.50 4.49 0.58
CA VAL A 74 -4.92 4.20 0.36
C VAL A 74 -5.82 5.07 1.25
N ALA A 75 -5.39 5.39 2.47
CA ALA A 75 -6.12 6.31 3.34
C ALA A 75 -6.32 7.69 2.72
N ARG A 76 -5.41 8.13 1.83
CA ARG A 76 -5.53 9.39 1.07
C ARG A 76 -6.45 9.28 -0.16
N LEU A 77 -6.72 8.06 -0.64
CA LEU A 77 -7.65 7.80 -1.74
C LEU A 77 -9.09 7.68 -1.24
N LEU A 78 -9.27 7.27 0.02
CA LEU A 78 -10.59 7.11 0.63
C LEU A 78 -11.23 8.49 0.93
N PRO A 79 -12.56 8.61 0.80
CA PRO A 79 -13.28 9.83 1.19
C PRO A 79 -13.04 10.16 2.66
N ALA A 80 -12.98 11.44 3.03
CA ALA A 80 -12.71 11.87 4.41
C ALA A 80 -13.67 11.28 5.46
N ASN A 81 -14.90 10.92 5.05
CA ASN A 81 -15.92 10.31 5.92
C ASN A 81 -15.87 8.76 5.95
N HIS A 82 -14.86 8.14 5.35
CA HIS A 82 -14.78 6.69 5.24
C HIS A 82 -14.60 6.04 6.63
N PRO A 83 -15.31 4.93 6.95
CA PRO A 83 -15.22 4.28 8.26
C PRO A 83 -13.80 3.92 8.69
N LEU A 84 -12.96 3.46 7.74
CA LEU A 84 -11.55 3.13 8.01
C LEU A 84 -10.65 4.32 8.38
N LEU A 85 -11.13 5.56 8.20
CA LEU A 85 -10.45 6.78 8.59
C LEU A 85 -11.00 7.37 9.89
N LYS A 86 -12.12 6.83 10.39
CA LYS A 86 -12.73 7.30 11.64
C LYS A 86 -11.94 6.75 12.82
N ASP A 87 -11.97 7.55 13.88
CA ASP A 87 -11.39 7.24 15.18
C ASP A 87 -12.25 6.27 15.99
#